data_AF-A0A957Q3Q7-F1
#
_entry.id   AF-A0A957Q3Q7-F1
#
_cell.length_a   1.000
_cell.length_b   1.000
_cell.length_c   1.000
_cell.angle_alpha   90.00
_cell.angle_beta   90.00
_cell.angle_gamma   90.00
#
_symmetry.space_group_name_H-M   'P 1'
#
loop_
_entity.id
_entity.type
_entity.pdbx_description
1 polymer ?
#
loop_
_entity_poly.entity_id
_entity_poly.type
_entity_poly.pdbx_seq_one_letter_code
_entity_poly.pdbx_strand_id
1 'polypeptide(L)'
;DFHLDRQFPFIFARGCVFDFLLTRVDQEAMFACVHEHLADDGQFLFDVCGTRSDRMVEQPEPVPWYTVTHPNGRQIYASGTSHFDHINQLWIQRCYQHWDNAEGELMQPPWTLTLRYTMPVEIETLLHYNGFVIVERYGDYDG
;
A
#
# COMPACT_ATOMS: atom_id res chain seq x y z
N ASP A 1 -2.25 -4.78 21.87
CA ASP A 1 -2.80 -6.11 21.57
C ASP A 1 -4.20 -6.03 21.03
N PHE A 2 -4.39 -6.58 19.84
CA PHE A 2 -5.65 -6.64 19.11
C PHE A 2 -6.11 -8.10 19.13
N HIS A 3 -6.99 -8.42 20.08
CA HIS A 3 -7.57 -9.76 20.26
C HIS A 3 -9.08 -9.59 20.27
N LEU A 4 -9.77 -10.20 19.31
CA LEU A 4 -11.22 -10.08 19.16
C LEU A 4 -11.99 -11.25 19.79
N ASP A 5 -11.28 -12.25 20.33
CA ASP A 5 -11.85 -13.51 20.85
C ASP A 5 -12.83 -14.17 19.86
N ARG A 6 -12.56 -13.99 18.56
CA ARG A 6 -13.42 -14.44 17.47
C ARG A 6 -12.59 -14.81 16.25
N GLN A 7 -12.97 -15.91 15.62
CA GLN A 7 -12.43 -16.32 14.33
C GLN A 7 -13.39 -15.99 13.18
N PHE A 8 -12.80 -15.78 12.00
CA PHE A 8 -13.48 -15.46 10.77
C PHE A 8 -13.12 -16.47 9.67
N PRO A 9 -14.09 -16.93 8.86
CA PRO A 9 -13.79 -17.82 7.72
C PRO A 9 -13.08 -17.07 6.57
N PHE A 10 -13.13 -15.73 6.58
CA PHE A 10 -12.49 -14.90 5.57
C PHE A 10 -12.02 -13.58 6.16
N ILE A 11 -10.76 -13.24 5.92
CA ILE A 11 -10.15 -11.96 6.26
C ILE A 11 -9.59 -11.37 4.97
N PHE A 12 -9.73 -10.06 4.77
CA PHE A 12 -9.11 -9.40 3.62
C PHE A 12 -8.53 -8.03 3.95
N ALA A 13 -7.46 -7.68 3.24
CA ALA A 13 -6.83 -6.37 3.29
C ALA A 13 -6.66 -5.84 1.86
N ARG A 14 -7.26 -4.68 1.56
CA ARG A 14 -7.27 -4.09 0.21
C ARG A 14 -6.65 -2.70 0.23
N GLY A 15 -6.05 -2.29 -0.88
CA GLY A 15 -5.47 -0.97 -1.05
C GLY A 15 -4.02 -0.91 -0.56
N CYS A 16 -3.28 -2.01 -0.73
CA CYS A 16 -1.88 -2.14 -0.34
C CYS A 16 -1.65 -1.93 1.16
N VAL A 17 -2.62 -2.30 2.02
CA VAL A 17 -2.49 -2.07 3.48
C VAL A 17 -1.22 -2.71 4.03
N PHE A 18 -0.81 -3.84 3.47
CA PHE A 18 0.43 -4.52 3.81
C PHE A 18 1.68 -3.65 3.64
N ASP A 19 1.72 -2.82 2.60
CA ASP A 19 2.85 -1.94 2.31
C ASP A 19 2.95 -0.73 3.26
N PHE A 20 1.88 -0.40 4.01
CA PHE A 20 1.96 0.62 5.06
C PHE A 20 2.72 0.15 6.30
N LEU A 21 2.94 -1.16 6.44
CA LEU A 21 3.73 -1.75 7.52
C LEU A 21 5.21 -1.63 7.17
N LEU A 22 5.84 -0.57 7.69
CA LEU A 22 7.16 -0.12 7.23
C LEU A 22 8.33 -1.02 7.65
N THR A 23 8.08 -2.01 8.50
CA THR A 23 9.09 -2.96 8.95
C THR A 23 8.63 -4.38 8.75
N ARG A 24 9.58 -5.29 8.56
CA ARG A 24 9.32 -6.73 8.55
C ARG A 24 8.61 -7.20 9.82
N VAL A 25 8.98 -6.64 10.97
CA VAL A 25 8.36 -7.00 12.27
C VAL A 25 6.88 -6.65 12.30
N ASP A 26 6.50 -5.47 11.79
CA ASP A 26 5.10 -5.06 11.73
C ASP A 26 4.30 -5.92 10.74
N GLN A 27 4.90 -6.29 9.61
CA GLN A 27 4.31 -7.21 8.63
C GLN A 27 4.11 -8.63 9.20
N GLU A 28 5.10 -9.17 9.89
CA GLU A 28 4.99 -10.45 10.61
C GLU A 28 3.94 -10.37 11.73
N ALA A 29 3.86 -9.25 12.45
CA ALA A 29 2.83 -9.02 13.45
C ALA A 29 1.41 -8.98 12.85
N MET A 30 1.24 -8.40 11.65
CA MET A 30 -0.02 -8.49 10.92
C MET A 30 -0.37 -9.93 10.59
N PHE A 31 0.58 -10.72 10.06
CA PHE A 31 0.33 -12.12 9.74
C PHE A 31 -0.02 -12.96 10.98
N ALA A 32 0.69 -12.77 12.09
CA ALA A 32 0.37 -13.43 13.36
C ALA A 32 -1.03 -13.06 13.85
N CYS A 33 -1.40 -11.79 13.76
CA CYS A 33 -2.74 -11.32 14.11
C CYS A 33 -3.80 -11.95 13.20
N VAL A 34 -3.58 -11.99 11.89
CA VAL A 34 -4.50 -12.66 10.96
C VAL A 34 -4.64 -14.14 11.30
N HIS A 35 -3.52 -14.84 11.52
CA HIS A 35 -3.52 -16.27 11.85
C HIS A 35 -4.31 -16.57 13.14
N GLU A 36 -4.22 -15.71 14.15
CA GLU A 36 -5.02 -15.86 15.38
C GLU A 36 -6.53 -15.75 15.13
N HIS A 37 -6.93 -14.86 14.21
CA HIS A 37 -8.33 -14.55 13.94
C HIS A 37 -8.91 -15.33 12.77
N LEU A 38 -8.14 -16.19 12.11
CA LEU A 38 -8.61 -17.01 11.01
C LEU A 38 -9.17 -18.33 11.54
N ALA A 39 -10.29 -18.79 10.98
CA ALA A 39 -10.78 -20.15 11.22
C ALA A 39 -9.81 -21.19 10.63
N ASP A 40 -9.87 -22.44 11.09
CA ASP A 40 -8.96 -23.52 10.66
C ASP A 40 -8.93 -23.74 9.13
N ASP A 41 -10.06 -23.53 8.45
CA ASP A 41 -10.22 -23.60 6.99
C ASP A 41 -10.44 -22.23 6.33
N GLY A 42 -10.16 -21.16 7.08
CA GLY A 42 -10.37 -19.80 6.63
C GLY A 42 -9.37 -19.35 5.58
N GLN A 43 -9.74 -18.32 4.83
CA GLN A 43 -8.89 -17.73 3.78
C GLN A 43 -8.53 -16.28 4.10
N PHE A 44 -7.28 -15.93 3.82
CA PHE A 44 -6.79 -14.56 3.90
C PHE A 44 -6.43 -14.06 2.50
N LEU A 45 -7.03 -12.94 2.11
CA LEU A 45 -6.75 -12.26 0.84
C LEU A 45 -6.12 -10.89 1.11
N PHE A 46 -5.00 -10.59 0.47
CA PHE A 46 -4.45 -9.25 0.50
C PHE A 46 -3.82 -8.86 -0.83
N ASP A 47 -3.77 -7.55 -1.09
CA ASP A 47 -3.01 -6.98 -2.18
C ASP A 47 -1.74 -6.30 -1.67
N VAL A 48 -0.78 -6.17 -2.58
CA VAL A 48 0.42 -5.37 -2.40
C VAL A 48 0.51 -4.34 -3.49
N CYS A 49 1.14 -3.22 -3.20
CA CYS A 49 1.39 -2.21 -4.22
C CYS A 49 2.38 -2.79 -5.24
N GLY A 50 1.90 -2.96 -6.48
CA GLY A 50 2.58 -3.69 -7.54
C GLY A 50 3.98 -3.14 -7.83
N THR A 51 4.97 -3.69 -7.15
CA THR A 51 6.38 -3.30 -7.24
C THR A 51 7.04 -4.09 -8.35
N ARG A 52 6.72 -3.67 -9.58
CA ARG A 52 7.43 -4.12 -10.76
C ARG A 52 8.63 -3.21 -10.97
N SER A 53 9.77 -3.79 -11.32
CA SER A 53 11.03 -3.05 -11.49
C SER A 53 10.93 -1.92 -12.52
N ASP A 54 10.08 -2.06 -13.54
CA ASP A 54 9.80 -1.04 -14.56
C ASP A 54 9.01 0.18 -14.02
N ARG A 55 8.40 0.06 -12.85
CA ARG A 55 7.64 1.13 -12.18
C ARG A 55 8.39 1.78 -11.02
N MET A 56 9.52 1.22 -10.61
CA MET A 56 10.38 1.77 -9.55
C MET A 56 11.31 2.85 -10.12
N VAL A 57 10.73 4.00 -10.48
CA VAL A 57 11.44 5.12 -11.12
C VAL A 57 11.63 6.26 -10.11
N GLU A 58 12.89 6.69 -9.94
CA GLU A 58 13.24 7.89 -9.19
C GLU A 58 12.67 9.14 -9.88
N GLN A 59 12.02 9.99 -9.10
CA GLN A 59 11.48 11.28 -9.53
C GLN A 59 12.01 12.36 -8.58
N PRO A 60 13.24 12.86 -8.82
CA PRO A 60 13.88 13.82 -7.91
C PRO A 60 13.24 15.21 -7.95
N GLU A 61 12.52 15.53 -9.02
CA GLU A 61 11.76 16.77 -9.19
C GLU A 61 10.26 16.48 -9.27
N PRO A 62 9.38 17.40 -8.81
CA PRO A 62 7.94 17.18 -8.86
C PRO A 62 7.44 16.94 -10.29
N VAL A 63 6.84 15.78 -10.54
CA VAL A 63 6.17 15.47 -11.81
C VAL A 63 4.65 15.39 -11.61
N PRO A 64 3.84 15.69 -12.64
CA PRO A 64 2.40 15.50 -12.58
C PRO A 64 2.05 14.02 -12.28
N TRP A 65 1.17 13.78 -11.30
CA TRP A 65 0.68 12.44 -10.98
C TRP A 65 -0.76 12.25 -11.44
N TYR A 66 -1.67 13.14 -11.05
CA TYR A 66 -3.07 13.04 -11.46
C TYR A 66 -3.78 14.40 -11.41
N THR A 67 -4.91 14.47 -12.10
CA THR A 67 -5.88 15.55 -11.95
C THR A 67 -7.26 14.93 -11.76
N VAL A 68 -7.96 15.36 -10.70
CA VAL A 68 -9.32 14.90 -10.39
C VAL A 68 -10.27 16.09 -10.48
N THR A 69 -11.40 15.89 -11.13
CA THR A 69 -12.50 16.86 -11.12
C THR A 69 -13.42 16.52 -9.95
N HIS A 70 -13.45 17.40 -8.95
CA HIS A 70 -14.36 17.28 -7.82
C HIS A 70 -15.82 17.46 -8.28
N PRO A 71 -16.83 16.80 -7.67
CA PRO A 71 -18.23 16.89 -8.09
C PRO A 71 -18.82 18.31 -8.18
N ASN A 72 -18.22 19.30 -7.51
CA ASN A 72 -18.59 20.71 -7.62
C ASN A 72 -17.95 21.44 -8.82
N GLY A 73 -17.28 20.72 -9.72
CA GLY A 73 -16.62 21.25 -10.91
C GLY A 73 -15.21 21.79 -10.70
N ARG A 74 -14.64 21.72 -9.49
CA ARG A 74 -13.27 22.17 -9.21
C ARG A 74 -12.24 21.14 -9.62
N GLN A 75 -11.08 21.58 -10.07
CA GLN A 75 -9.95 20.69 -10.33
C GLN A 75 -9.05 20.57 -9.10
N ILE A 76 -8.59 19.36 -8.86
CA ILE A 76 -7.54 19.04 -7.90
C ILE A 76 -6.38 18.47 -8.70
N TYR A 77 -5.26 19.16 -8.71
CA TYR A 77 -4.02 18.73 -9.36
C TYR A 77 -3.04 18.21 -8.31
N ALA A 78 -2.42 17.06 -8.57
CA ALA A 78 -1.35 16.52 -7.74
C ALA A 78 -0.09 16.31 -8.56
N SER A 79 1.03 16.78 -8.01
CA SER A 79 2.38 16.45 -8.47
C SER A 79 3.21 15.94 -7.32
N GLY A 80 4.34 15.29 -7.61
CA GLY A 80 5.18 14.81 -6.52
C GLY A 80 6.53 14.27 -6.95
N THR A 81 7.35 14.05 -5.93
CA THR A 81 8.66 13.39 -6.05
C THR A 81 8.54 11.97 -5.51
N SER A 82 9.38 11.08 -6.01
CA SER A 82 9.42 9.67 -5.63
C SER A 82 10.87 9.24 -5.46
N HIS A 83 11.18 8.62 -4.33
CA HIS A 83 12.51 8.12 -4.00
C HIS A 83 12.46 6.72 -3.39
N PHE A 84 13.50 5.92 -3.60
CA PHE A 84 13.62 4.59 -3.04
C PHE A 84 14.83 4.46 -2.13
N ASP A 85 14.58 4.12 -0.86
CA ASP A 85 15.61 3.58 0.03
C ASP A 85 15.66 2.07 -0.19
N HIS A 86 16.57 1.63 -1.05
CA HIS A 86 16.69 0.21 -1.40
C HIS A 86 17.25 -0.67 -0.27
N ILE A 87 17.91 -0.09 0.74
CA ILE A 87 18.45 -0.84 1.87
C ILE A 87 17.30 -1.24 2.80
N ASN A 88 16.40 -0.30 3.07
CA ASN A 88 15.24 -0.52 3.95
C ASN A 88 13.98 -0.93 3.18
N GLN A 89 14.06 -0.99 1.85
CA GLN A 89 12.95 -1.27 0.92
C GLN A 89 11.78 -0.28 1.07
N LEU A 90 12.08 1.01 1.21
CA LEU A 90 11.06 2.05 1.33
C LEU A 90 10.87 2.78 0.00
N TRP A 91 9.61 2.93 -0.40
CA TRP A 91 9.16 3.84 -1.43
C TRP A 91 8.60 5.09 -0.76
N ILE A 92 9.26 6.22 -0.98
CA ILE A 92 8.97 7.49 -0.32
C ILE A 92 8.47 8.48 -1.36
N GLN A 93 7.23 8.91 -1.19
CA GLN A 93 6.54 9.82 -2.08
C GLN A 93 6.24 11.12 -1.36
N ARG A 94 6.59 12.27 -1.97
CA ARG A 94 6.16 13.58 -1.47
C ARG A 94 5.18 14.19 -2.44
N CYS A 95 3.98 14.46 -1.96
CA CYS A 95 2.87 14.98 -2.75
C CYS A 95 2.70 16.48 -2.53
N TYR A 96 2.48 17.20 -3.63
CA TYR A 96 2.10 18.60 -3.70
C TYR A 96 0.73 18.67 -4.37
N GLN A 97 -0.29 19.05 -3.60
CA GLN A 97 -1.67 19.09 -4.08
C GLN A 97 -2.15 20.53 -4.19
N HIS A 98 -2.79 20.83 -5.32
CA HIS A 98 -3.26 22.14 -5.71
C HIS A 98 -4.76 22.07 -5.99
N TRP A 99 -5.51 23.01 -5.43
CA TRP A 99 -6.97 23.08 -5.51
C TRP A 99 -7.36 24.38 -6.20
N ASP A 100 -8.12 24.28 -7.29
CA ASP A 100 -8.72 25.46 -7.88
C ASP A 100 -9.78 26.02 -6.94
N ASN A 101 -9.67 27.30 -6.58
CA ASN A 101 -10.63 28.03 -5.75
C ASN A 101 -11.13 29.31 -6.46
N ALA A 102 -12.17 29.94 -5.92
CA ALA A 102 -12.79 31.11 -6.56
C ALA A 102 -11.90 32.36 -6.51
N GLU A 103 -10.97 32.41 -5.57
CA GLU A 103 -9.99 33.47 -5.35
C GLU A 103 -8.62 33.19 -6.03
N GLY A 104 -8.44 32.04 -6.69
CA GLY A 104 -7.17 31.58 -7.28
C GLY A 104 -6.85 30.11 -6.99
N GLU A 105 -5.58 29.74 -7.01
CA GLU A 105 -5.13 28.38 -6.69
C GLU A 105 -4.76 28.28 -5.20
N LEU A 106 -5.23 27.24 -4.50
CA LEU A 106 -4.81 26.90 -3.13
C LEU A 106 -3.88 25.70 -3.16
N MET A 107 -2.62 25.92 -2.83
CA MET A 107 -1.67 24.84 -2.57
C MET A 107 -1.86 24.32 -1.14
N GLN A 108 -2.14 23.02 -1.00
CA GLN A 108 -2.18 22.35 0.29
C GLN A 108 -0.76 22.17 0.84
N PRO A 109 -0.57 22.13 2.17
CA PRO A 109 0.69 21.71 2.75
C PRO A 109 1.11 20.34 2.18
N PRO A 110 2.34 20.21 1.66
CA PRO A 110 2.78 18.95 1.08
C PRO A 110 2.81 17.85 2.14
N TRP A 111 2.46 16.63 1.75
CA TRP A 111 2.47 15.46 2.63
C TRP A 111 3.36 14.36 2.06
N THR A 112 3.81 13.46 2.93
CA THR A 112 4.67 12.34 2.57
C THR A 112 3.92 11.03 2.79
N LEU A 113 3.96 10.15 1.80
CA LEU A 113 3.55 8.77 1.90
C LEU A 113 4.80 7.90 1.82
N THR A 114 4.96 7.01 2.79
CA THR A 114 6.02 6.00 2.78
C THR A 114 5.37 4.63 2.78
N LEU A 115 5.83 3.77 1.87
CA LEU A 115 5.41 2.38 1.78
C LEU A 115 6.65 1.49 1.81
N ARG A 116 6.57 0.32 2.44
CA ARG A 116 7.60 -0.72 2.31
C ARG A 116 7.24 -1.62 1.14
N TYR A 117 8.07 -1.61 0.09
CA TYR A 117 7.87 -2.52 -1.02
C TYR A 117 8.44 -3.90 -0.71
N THR A 118 7.67 -4.94 -1.05
CA THR A 118 8.05 -6.34 -0.81
C THR A 118 8.01 -7.09 -2.14
N MET A 119 9.12 -7.71 -2.53
CA MET A 119 9.20 -8.41 -3.81
C MET A 119 8.35 -9.69 -3.79
N PRO A 120 7.81 -10.17 -4.93
CA PRO A 120 6.92 -11.33 -4.95
C PRO A 120 7.46 -12.59 -4.25
N VAL A 121 8.75 -12.89 -4.41
CA VAL A 121 9.40 -14.05 -3.76
C VAL A 121 9.59 -13.83 -2.26
N GLU A 122 9.82 -12.58 -1.83
CA GLU A 122 9.89 -12.23 -0.41
C GLU A 122 8.52 -12.38 0.26
N ILE A 123 7.44 -11.99 -0.43
CA ILE A 123 6.07 -12.22 0.05
C ILE A 123 5.81 -13.72 0.25
N GLU A 124 6.17 -14.56 -0.72
CA GLU A 124 6.05 -16.02 -0.60
C GLU A 124 6.79 -16.57 0.62
N THR A 125 8.00 -16.05 0.85
CA THR A 125 8.85 -16.44 1.98
C THR A 125 8.23 -16.02 3.30
N LEU A 126 7.74 -14.77 3.40
CA LEU A 126 7.07 -14.26 4.59
C LEU A 126 5.81 -15.07 4.90
N LEU A 127 4.97 -15.36 3.89
CA LEU A 127 3.77 -16.18 4.08
C LEU A 127 4.11 -17.58 4.60
N HIS A 128 5.10 -18.24 3.98
CA HIS A 128 5.54 -19.57 4.40
C HIS A 128 5.99 -19.61 5.87
N TYR A 129 6.85 -18.67 6.28
CA TYR A 129 7.35 -18.64 7.66
C TYR A 129 6.34 -18.16 8.69
N ASN A 130 5.24 -17.51 8.26
CA ASN A 130 4.13 -17.11 9.12
C ASN A 130 2.94 -18.09 9.07
N GLY A 131 3.14 -19.30 8.55
CA GLY A 131 2.14 -20.37 8.62
C GLY A 131 1.05 -20.33 7.54
N PHE A 132 1.20 -19.49 6.51
CA PHE A 132 0.26 -19.42 5.40
C PHE A 132 0.69 -20.32 4.23
N VAL A 133 -0.30 -20.86 3.53
CA VAL A 133 -0.12 -21.56 2.26
C VAL A 133 -0.79 -20.75 1.16
N ILE A 134 -0.06 -20.48 0.09
CA ILE A 134 -0.60 -19.76 -1.07
C ILE A 134 -1.47 -20.74 -1.87
N VAL A 135 -2.77 -20.42 -1.97
CA VAL A 135 -3.72 -21.21 -2.76
C VAL A 135 -3.90 -20.67 -4.18
N GLU A 136 -3.85 -19.34 -4.34
CA GLU A 136 -4.06 -18.65 -5.61
C GLU A 136 -3.25 -17.34 -5.66
N ARG A 137 -2.93 -16.87 -6.86
CA ARG A 137 -2.27 -15.58 -7.12
C ARG A 137 -2.85 -14.94 -8.37
N TYR A 138 -3.16 -13.66 -8.29
CA TYR A 138 -3.80 -12.90 -9.36
C TYR A 138 -2.93 -11.71 -9.78
N GLY A 139 -3.10 -11.24 -11.02
CA GLY A 139 -2.42 -10.04 -11.51
C GLY A 139 -3.11 -8.76 -11.04
N ASP A 140 -4.44 -8.80 -10.96
CA ASP A 140 -5.29 -7.74 -10.45
C ASP A 140 -6.62 -8.32 -9.91
N TYR A 141 -7.64 -7.48 -9.72
CA TYR A 141 -8.94 -7.88 -9.20
C TYR A 141 -9.87 -8.51 -10.24
N ASP A 142 -9.55 -8.37 -11.53
CA ASP A 142 -10.33 -8.90 -12.64
C ASP A 142 -9.82 -10.29 -13.11
N GLY A 143 -8.63 -10.71 -12.65
CA GLY A 143 -8.06 -12.05 -12.88
C GLY A 143 -6.73 -12.00 -13.59
#